data_AF-A0A7S2DJ57-F1
#
_entry.id   AF-A0A7S2DJ57-F1
#
_cell.length_a   1.000
_cell.length_b   1.000
_cell.length_c   1.000
_cell.angle_alpha   90.00
_cell.angle_beta   90.00
_cell.angle_gamma   90.00
#
_symmetry.space_group_name_H-M   'P 1'
#
loop_
_entity.id
_entity.type
_entity.pdbx_description
1 polymer ?
#
loop_
_entity_poly.entity_id
_entity_poly.type
_entity_poly.pdbx_seq_one_letter_code
_entity_poly.pdbx_strand_id
1 'polypeptide(L)'
;MSRALWTFKDLAQEYKTAESLGKSDPSNPVRHFHVGMCLQMAGQSEKADQHYDTFCEACRMEHSTLDAAIKFYEERLDELKGEGLTVTDDREAYNANEMIEILRKYYREEWQRDQ
;
A
#
# COMPACT_ATOMS: atom_id res chain seq x y z
N MET A 1 23.37 -2.65 -13.09
CA MET A 1 22.00 -3.20 -13.13
C MET A 1 21.37 -2.90 -11.80
N SER A 2 20.24 -2.20 -11.75
CA SER A 2 19.49 -2.05 -10.50
C SER A 2 18.90 -3.41 -10.12
N ARG A 3 18.97 -3.75 -8.83
CA ARG A 3 18.43 -5.00 -8.29
C ARG A 3 16.93 -4.81 -8.10
N ALA A 4 16.11 -5.78 -8.51
CA ALA A 4 14.69 -5.74 -8.22
C ALA A 4 14.45 -5.67 -6.71
N LEU A 5 13.62 -4.71 -6.27
CA LEU A 5 13.27 -4.52 -4.86
C LEU A 5 12.65 -5.77 -4.24
N TRP A 6 11.81 -6.47 -5.02
CA TRP A 6 11.10 -7.67 -4.58
C TRP A 6 11.56 -8.89 -5.38
N THR A 7 11.94 -9.95 -4.66
CA THR A 7 12.09 -11.28 -5.25
C THR A 7 10.86 -12.13 -4.95
N PHE A 8 10.67 -13.23 -5.68
CA PHE A 8 9.61 -14.20 -5.36
C PHE A 8 9.66 -14.71 -3.92
N LYS A 9 10.87 -14.88 -3.36
CA LYS A 9 11.04 -15.29 -1.96
C LYS A 9 10.55 -14.21 -1.00
N ASP A 10 10.85 -12.94 -1.30
CA ASP A 10 10.39 -11.82 -0.48
C ASP A 10 8.87 -11.72 -0.51
N LEU A 11 8.26 -11.80 -1.68
CA LEU A 11 6.80 -11.72 -1.83
C LEU A 11 6.08 -12.86 -1.11
N ALA A 12 6.62 -14.08 -1.17
CA ALA A 12 6.05 -15.21 -0.44
C ALA A 12 6.14 -15.04 1.08
N GLN A 13 7.18 -14.38 1.58
CA GLN A 13 7.33 -14.07 3.00
C GLN A 13 6.41 -12.91 3.41
N GLU A 14 6.34 -11.86 2.60
CA GLU A 14 5.51 -10.68 2.83
C GLU A 14 4.03 -11.06 2.91
N TYR A 15 3.56 -11.87 1.96
CA TYR A 15 2.20 -12.38 1.96
C TYR A 15 1.86 -13.12 3.26
N LYS A 16 2.77 -13.99 3.75
CA LYS A 16 2.57 -14.72 5.01
C LYS A 16 2.52 -13.79 6.22
N THR A 17 3.37 -12.77 6.25
CA THR A 17 3.39 -11.76 7.30
C THR A 17 2.07 -10.99 7.33
N ALA A 18 1.60 -10.51 6.17
CA ALA A 18 0.34 -9.78 6.03
C ALA A 18 -0.87 -10.63 6.45
N GLU A 19 -0.92 -11.91 6.05
CA GLU A 19 -1.96 -12.85 6.47
C GLU A 19 -1.94 -13.11 7.99
N SER A 20 -0.75 -13.17 8.59
CA SER A 20 -0.62 -13.31 10.04
C SER A 20 -1.12 -12.07 10.76
N LEU A 21 -0.80 -10.87 10.27
CA LEU A 21 -1.29 -9.61 10.81
C LEU A 21 -2.83 -9.53 10.76
N GLY A 22 -3.44 -10.03 9.68
CA GLY A 22 -4.90 -10.09 9.54
C GLY A 22 -5.62 -10.96 10.56
N LYS A 23 -4.91 -11.91 11.21
CA LYS A 23 -5.50 -12.70 12.30
C LYS A 23 -5.56 -11.94 13.61
N SER A 24 -4.64 -11.00 13.84
CA SER A 24 -4.61 -10.16 15.03
C SER A 24 -5.35 -8.85 14.86
N ASP A 25 -5.29 -8.26 13.66
CA ASP A 25 -5.90 -6.98 13.31
C ASP A 25 -6.49 -7.06 11.89
N PRO A 26 -7.75 -7.55 11.76
CA PRO A 26 -8.44 -7.66 10.49
C PRO A 26 -8.81 -6.31 9.84
N SER A 27 -8.64 -5.19 10.55
CA SER A 27 -8.89 -3.85 10.05
C SER A 27 -7.62 -3.15 9.57
N ASN A 28 -6.44 -3.72 9.81
CA ASN A 28 -5.18 -3.07 9.50
C ASN A 28 -5.06 -2.72 7.99
N PRO A 29 -4.94 -1.45 7.62
CA PRO A 29 -4.83 -1.05 6.22
C PRO A 29 -3.58 -1.63 5.56
N VAL A 30 -2.43 -1.56 6.25
CA VAL A 30 -1.11 -1.95 5.70
C VAL A 30 -1.11 -3.41 5.26
N ARG A 31 -1.83 -4.29 5.96
CA ARG A 31 -1.95 -5.70 5.52
C ARG A 31 -2.64 -5.81 4.16
N HIS A 32 -3.71 -5.06 3.95
CA HIS A 32 -4.49 -5.11 2.71
C HIS A 32 -3.64 -4.62 1.54
N PHE A 33 -2.86 -3.56 1.75
CA PHE A 33 -1.85 -3.13 0.80
C PHE A 33 -0.85 -4.25 0.46
N HIS A 34 -0.23 -4.88 1.47
CA HIS A 34 0.78 -5.90 1.22
C HIS A 34 0.24 -7.15 0.51
N VAL A 35 -0.98 -7.59 0.86
CA VAL A 35 -1.64 -8.70 0.15
C VAL A 35 -1.95 -8.28 -1.29
N GLY A 36 -2.48 -7.07 -1.51
CA GLY A 36 -2.74 -6.53 -2.84
C GLY A 36 -1.49 -6.47 -3.71
N MET A 37 -0.39 -5.92 -3.18
CA MET A 37 0.92 -5.85 -3.84
C MET A 37 1.44 -7.23 -4.22
N CYS A 38 1.38 -8.20 -3.29
CA CYS A 38 1.81 -9.56 -3.57
C CYS A 38 0.98 -10.23 -4.68
N LEU A 39 -0.34 -10.02 -4.66
CA LEU A 39 -1.25 -10.54 -5.69
C LEU A 39 -1.00 -9.88 -7.05
N GLN A 40 -0.79 -8.56 -7.08
CA GLN A 40 -0.46 -7.82 -8.29
C GLN A 40 0.85 -8.31 -8.91
N MET A 41 1.91 -8.47 -8.11
CA MET A 41 3.19 -9.00 -8.59
C MET A 41 3.12 -10.47 -9.01
N ALA A 42 2.13 -11.22 -8.51
CA ALA A 42 1.80 -12.56 -8.97
C ALA A 42 0.88 -12.60 -10.20
N GLY A 43 0.48 -11.44 -10.76
CA GLY A 43 -0.39 -11.33 -11.93
C GLY A 43 -1.88 -11.52 -11.63
N GLN A 44 -2.30 -11.50 -10.37
CA GLN A 44 -3.70 -11.63 -9.95
C GLN A 44 -4.36 -10.25 -9.76
N SER A 45 -4.43 -9.46 -10.83
CA SER A 45 -4.86 -8.04 -10.78
C SER A 45 -6.24 -7.83 -10.16
N GLU A 46 -7.26 -8.61 -10.53
CA GLU A 46 -8.62 -8.42 -9.99
C GLU A 46 -8.68 -8.59 -8.46
N LYS A 47 -7.91 -9.54 -7.91
CA LYS A 47 -7.84 -9.73 -6.46
C LYS A 47 -7.00 -8.64 -5.80
N ALA A 48 -5.95 -8.17 -6.47
CA ALA A 48 -5.16 -7.06 -5.97
C ALA A 48 -6.02 -5.80 -5.81
N ASP A 49 -6.85 -5.49 -6.81
CA ASP A 49 -7.75 -4.34 -6.78
C ASP A 49 -8.74 -4.42 -5.61
N GLN A 50 -9.33 -5.60 -5.34
CA GLN A 50 -10.20 -5.79 -4.16
C GLN A 50 -9.48 -5.49 -2.84
N HIS A 51 -8.22 -5.91 -2.71
CA HIS A 51 -7.42 -5.63 -1.53
C HIS A 51 -7.04 -4.14 -1.45
N TYR A 52 -6.80 -3.48 -2.57
CA TYR A 52 -6.55 -2.04 -2.60
C TYR A 52 -7.78 -1.20 -2.28
N ASP A 53 -8.97 -1.63 -2.69
CA ASP A 53 -10.23 -1.01 -2.28
C ASP A 53 -10.39 -1.10 -0.76
N THR A 54 -10.18 -2.28 -0.19
CA THR A 54 -10.28 -2.46 1.27
C THR A 54 -9.18 -1.68 2.01
N PHE A 55 -7.98 -1.57 1.46
CA PHE A 55 -6.92 -0.71 1.99
C PHE A 55 -7.38 0.76 2.06
N CYS A 56 -7.98 1.29 0.99
CA CYS A 56 -8.46 2.67 0.96
C CYS A 56 -9.58 2.91 1.97
N GLU A 57 -10.53 1.98 2.07
CA GLU A 57 -11.61 2.02 3.07
C GLU A 57 -11.06 1.99 4.50
N ALA A 58 -10.13 1.08 4.79
CA ALA A 58 -9.50 0.97 6.09
C ALA A 58 -8.70 2.22 6.46
N CYS A 59 -7.94 2.80 5.52
CA CYS A 59 -7.23 4.06 5.72
C CYS A 59 -8.20 5.22 6.02
N ARG A 60 -9.34 5.30 5.32
CA ARG A 60 -10.36 6.30 5.63
C ARG A 60 -10.89 6.14 7.05
N MET A 61 -11.14 4.90 7.48
CA MET A 61 -11.63 4.62 8.84
C MET A 61 -10.60 4.98 9.90
N GLU A 62 -9.31 4.68 9.66
CA GLU A 62 -8.21 4.95 10.60
C GLU A 62 -7.86 6.45 10.69
N HIS A 63 -7.77 7.13 9.53
CA HIS A 63 -7.34 8.52 9.44
C HIS A 63 -8.52 9.52 9.31
N SER A 64 -9.76 9.06 9.45
CA SER A 64 -11.02 9.80 9.24
C SER A 64 -11.32 10.25 7.79
N THR A 65 -10.30 10.57 6.99
CA THR A 65 -10.45 11.00 5.58
C THR A 65 -9.33 10.44 4.71
N LEU A 66 -9.57 10.33 3.41
CA LEU A 66 -8.54 9.93 2.45
C LEU A 66 -7.41 10.97 2.37
N ASP A 67 -7.73 12.27 2.45
CA ASP A 67 -6.70 13.33 2.47
C ASP A 67 -5.77 13.21 3.68
N ALA A 68 -6.31 12.90 4.86
CA ALA A 68 -5.51 12.66 6.05
C ALA A 68 -4.64 11.40 5.92
N ALA A 69 -5.14 10.33 5.31
CA ALA A 69 -4.35 9.12 5.04
C ALA A 69 -3.22 9.39 4.03
N ILE A 70 -3.51 10.12 2.94
CA ILE A 70 -2.50 10.52 1.95
C ILE A 70 -1.40 11.32 2.63
N LYS A 71 -1.78 12.33 3.42
CA LYS A 71 -0.82 13.16 4.16
C LYS A 71 0.05 12.34 5.11
N PHE A 72 -0.54 11.38 5.83
CA PHE A 72 0.20 10.49 6.73
C PHE A 72 1.30 9.71 5.99
N TYR A 73 0.99 9.11 4.83
CA TYR A 73 1.99 8.38 4.05
C TYR A 73 2.99 9.31 3.34
N GLU A 74 2.59 10.52 2.96
CA GLU A 74 3.50 11.55 2.44
C GLU A 74 4.54 11.96 3.49
N GLU A 75 4.11 12.20 4.73
CA GLU A 75 5.00 12.51 5.85
C GLU A 75 5.99 11.35 6.08
N ARG A 76 5.51 10.10 6.08
CA ARG A 76 6.38 8.91 6.20
C ARG A 76 7.38 8.81 5.05
N LEU A 77 6.95 9.06 3.83
CA LEU A 77 7.83 9.02 2.65
C LEU A 77 8.90 10.11 2.73
N ASP A 78 8.56 11.30 3.23
CA ASP A 78 9.51 12.40 3.37
C ASP A 78 10.53 12.15 4.50
N GLU A 79 10.13 11.49 5.60
CA GLU A 79 11.08 10.98 6.61
C GLU A 79 12.11 10.02 5.99
N LEU A 80 11.63 9.02 5.23
CA LEU A 80 12.49 8.04 4.57
C LEU A 80 13.46 8.70 3.59
N LYS A 81 13.00 9.70 2.83
CA LYS A 81 13.88 10.52 1.98
C LYS A 81 14.91 11.30 2.79
N GLY A 82 14.54 11.81 3.96
CA GLY A 82 15.45 12.48 4.90
C GLY A 82 16.56 11.55 5.41
N GLU A 83 16.28 10.25 5.51
CA GLU A 83 17.26 9.20 5.82
C GLU A 83 18.13 8.80 4.61
N GLY A 84 17.87 9.38 3.43
CA GLY A 84 18.57 9.08 2.18
C GLY A 84 18.01 7.87 1.42
N LEU A 85 16.84 7.35 1.82
CA LEU A 85 16.17 6.24 1.16
C LEU A 85 15.38 6.73 -0.06
N THR A 86 15.37 5.93 -1.12
CA THR A 86 14.68 6.26 -2.38
C THR A 86 13.65 5.19 -2.71
N VAL A 87 12.60 5.58 -3.44
CA VAL A 87 11.56 4.64 -3.90
C VAL A 87 12.09 3.57 -4.87
N THR A 88 13.31 3.72 -5.38
CA THR A 88 13.93 2.76 -6.31
C THR A 88 14.84 1.75 -5.60
N ASP A 89 15.37 2.11 -4.43
CA ASP A 89 16.41 1.32 -3.75
C ASP A 89 15.97 0.82 -2.36
N ASP A 90 14.87 1.33 -1.81
CA ASP A 90 14.30 0.92 -0.53
C ASP A 90 12.83 0.48 -0.64
N ARG A 91 12.49 -0.62 0.05
CA ARG A 91 11.15 -1.21 0.00
C ARG A 91 10.12 -0.38 0.74
N GLU A 92 10.50 0.25 1.84
CA GLU A 92 9.57 1.03 2.64
C GLU A 92 9.21 2.33 1.92
N ALA A 93 10.21 3.00 1.35
CA ALA A 93 9.99 4.18 0.51
C ALA A 93 9.14 3.83 -0.72
N TYR A 94 9.41 2.70 -1.37
CA TYR A 94 8.57 2.20 -2.47
C TYR A 94 7.13 1.98 -2.02
N ASN A 95 6.91 1.26 -0.91
CA ASN A 95 5.57 0.94 -0.42
C ASN A 95 4.78 2.19 -0.05
N ALA A 96 5.38 3.14 0.66
CA ALA A 96 4.74 4.40 1.01
C ALA A 96 4.31 5.18 -0.24
N ASN A 97 5.17 5.22 -1.27
CA ASN A 97 4.82 5.83 -2.56
C ASN A 97 3.64 5.14 -3.23
N GLU A 98 3.64 3.80 -3.32
CA GLU A 98 2.54 3.06 -3.93
C GLU A 98 1.22 3.23 -3.15
N MET A 99 1.27 3.24 -1.82
CA MET A 99 0.10 3.52 -0.97
C MET A 99 -0.51 4.88 -1.29
N ILE A 100 0.31 5.92 -1.43
CA ILE A 100 -0.14 7.27 -1.82
C ILE A 100 -0.82 7.26 -3.19
N GLU A 101 -0.22 6.60 -4.19
CA GLU A 101 -0.77 6.56 -5.55
C GLU A 101 -2.10 5.79 -5.62
N ILE A 102 -2.22 4.69 -4.87
CA ILE A 102 -3.47 3.94 -4.74
C ILE A 102 -4.57 4.82 -4.10
N LEU A 103 -4.27 5.47 -2.97
CA LEU A 103 -5.24 6.36 -2.30
C LEU A 103 -5.69 7.51 -3.20
N ARG A 104 -4.75 8.15 -3.91
CA ARG A 104 -5.04 9.24 -4.84
C ARG A 104 -5.88 8.76 -6.03
N LYS A 105 -5.62 7.55 -6.55
CA LYS A 105 -6.43 6.96 -7.61
C LYS A 105 -7.86 6.73 -7.13
N TYR A 106 -8.01 6.10 -5.97
CA TYR A 106 -9.30 5.81 -5.37
C TYR A 106 -10.11 7.09 -5.09
N TYR A 107 -9.47 8.11 -4.51
CA TYR A 107 -10.09 9.42 -4.27
C TYR A 107 -10.65 10.07 -5.55
N ARG A 108 -9.89 10.02 -6.65
CA ARG A 108 -10.34 10.56 -7.94
C ARG A 108 -11.53 9.78 -8.51
N GLU A 109 -11.52 8.46 -8.37
CA GLU A 109 -12.59 7.59 -8.86
C GLU A 109 -13.89 7.77 -8.08
N GLU A 110 -13.82 7.96 -6.76
CA GLU A 110 -14.99 8.32 -5.95
C GLU A 110 -15.56 9.69 -6.34
N TRP A 111 -14.70 10.70 -6.45
CA TRP A 111 -15.15 12.05 -6.80
C TRP A 111 -15.86 12.09 -8.15
N GLN A 112 -15.47 11.25 -9.11
CA GLN A 112 -16.14 11.11 -10.40
C GLN A 112 -17.50 10.38 -10.31
N ARG A 113 -17.73 9.55 -9.30
CA ARG A 113 -19.01 8.83 -9.10
C ARG A 113 -20.09 9.72 -8.49
N ASP A 114 -19.70 10.75 -7.77
CA ASP A 114 -20.60 11.69 -7.08
C ASP A 114 -21.01 12.91 -7.95
N GLN A 115 -20.61 12.95 -9.23
CA GLN A 115 -20.97 13.98 -10.22
C GLN A 115 -22.10 13.50 -11.14
#